data_AF-A0A8S3XPF4-F1
#
_entry.id   AF-A0A8S3XPF4-F1
#
_cell.length_a   1.000
_cell.length_b   1.000
_cell.length_c   1.000
_cell.angle_alpha   90.00
_cell.angle_beta   90.00
_cell.angle_gamma   90.00
#
_symmetry.space_group_name_H-M   'P 1'
#
loop_
_entity.id
_entity.type
_entity.pdbx_description
1 polymer ?
#
loop_
_entity_poly.entity_id
_entity_poly.type
_entity_poly.pdbx_seq_one_letter_code
_entity_poly.pdbx_strand_id
1 'polypeptide(L)'
;MCKNICTIKSENTHDTEKINLNIAATTGIVASGIGYSQFEELCSAIDVPVFTLNTYTKYQDQVLKKWEQTASSSMAAAAEKEKEIAIEEGQTKGGFPVIDVLVDGSWCARSYGSNYKALSGTAAIIGRKTGQILYIGVKNKYCLVCARAENNNISPKEHKCFKNYEGSSTSMENEIIVEGFYI
;
A
#
# COMPACT_ATOMS: atom_id res chain seq x y z
N MET A 1 -39.32 -23.03 18.95
CA MET A 1 -38.22 -22.41 18.18
C MET A 1 -38.82 -21.76 16.94
N CYS A 2 -38.82 -20.43 16.91
CA CYS A 2 -39.52 -19.63 15.90
C CYS A 2 -38.94 -19.84 14.50
N LYS A 3 -39.81 -20.24 13.56
CA LYS A 3 -39.55 -20.40 12.12
C LYS A 3 -39.49 -19.04 11.40
N ASN A 4 -38.76 -18.08 11.95
CA ASN A 4 -38.62 -16.77 11.32
C ASN A 4 -37.48 -16.84 10.31
N ILE A 5 -37.83 -16.86 9.02
CA ILE A 5 -36.89 -16.69 7.92
C ILE A 5 -36.62 -15.18 7.83
N CYS A 6 -35.46 -14.75 8.30
CA CYS A 6 -35.00 -13.38 8.12
C CYS A 6 -34.24 -13.31 6.79
N THR A 7 -34.82 -12.63 5.79
CA THR A 7 -34.14 -12.34 4.53
C THR A 7 -33.44 -11.00 4.66
N ILE A 8 -32.14 -11.04 4.94
CA ILE A 8 -31.28 -9.86 4.91
C ILE A 8 -30.83 -9.66 3.46
N LYS A 9 -31.17 -8.53 2.86
CA LYS A 9 -30.64 -8.11 1.57
C LYS A 9 -29.48 -7.15 1.84
N SER A 10 -28.26 -7.54 1.46
CA SER A 10 -27.04 -6.75 1.68
C SER A 10 -26.91 -5.57 0.72
N GLU A 11 -27.71 -5.53 -0.36
CA GLU A 11 -27.57 -4.58 -1.45
C GLU A 11 -28.93 -4.03 -1.92
N ASN A 12 -28.91 -2.80 -2.48
CA ASN A 12 -30.08 -2.16 -3.06
C ASN A 12 -30.48 -2.93 -4.32
N THR A 13 -31.70 -3.47 -4.36
CA THR A 13 -32.19 -4.27 -5.49
C THR A 13 -32.36 -3.49 -6.80
N HIS A 14 -32.22 -2.17 -6.76
CA HIS A 14 -32.25 -1.28 -7.92
C HIS A 14 -30.86 -0.91 -8.43
N ASP A 15 -29.79 -1.30 -7.73
CA ASP A 15 -28.43 -1.03 -8.16
C ASP A 15 -27.98 -2.09 -9.17
N THR A 16 -27.56 -1.63 -10.35
CA THR A 16 -27.06 -2.51 -11.43
C THR A 16 -25.58 -2.88 -11.24
N GLU A 17 -24.85 -2.16 -10.38
CA GLU A 17 -23.46 -2.48 -10.07
C GLU A 17 -23.38 -3.60 -9.03
N LYS A 18 -23.36 -4.85 -9.52
CA LYS A 18 -23.09 -5.99 -8.65
C LYS A 18 -21.63 -5.98 -8.20
N ILE A 19 -21.42 -5.84 -6.89
CA ILE A 19 -20.09 -5.98 -6.28
C ILE A 19 -19.65 -7.44 -6.42
N ASN A 20 -18.46 -7.66 -6.98
CA ASN A 20 -17.88 -9.00 -7.02
C ASN A 20 -17.51 -9.43 -5.60
N LEU A 21 -18.24 -10.40 -5.04
CA LEU A 21 -18.06 -10.90 -3.68
C LEU A 21 -16.63 -11.37 -3.39
N ASN A 22 -15.95 -12.00 -4.35
CA ASN A 22 -14.57 -12.46 -4.15
C ASN A 22 -13.60 -11.27 -4.07
N ILE A 23 -13.82 -10.22 -4.88
CA ILE A 23 -13.04 -8.98 -4.78
C ILE A 23 -13.31 -8.32 -3.42
N ALA A 24 -14.56 -8.23 -2.99
CA ALA A 24 -14.93 -7.63 -1.70
C ALA A 24 -14.31 -8.40 -0.53
N ALA A 25 -14.36 -9.74 -0.56
CA ALA A 25 -13.70 -10.59 0.42
C ALA A 25 -12.18 -10.35 0.43
N THR A 26 -11.53 -10.35 -0.74
CA THR A 26 -10.09 -10.06 -0.83
C THR A 26 -9.75 -8.65 -0.32
N THR A 27 -10.57 -7.64 -0.61
CA THR A 27 -10.43 -6.30 -0.04
C THR A 27 -10.49 -6.34 1.49
N GLY A 28 -11.44 -7.07 2.06
CA GLY A 28 -11.56 -7.26 3.51
C GLY A 28 -10.36 -7.98 4.14
N ILE A 29 -9.84 -9.03 3.49
CA ILE A 29 -8.64 -9.76 3.90
C ILE A 29 -7.44 -8.80 3.99
N VAL A 30 -7.17 -8.05 2.92
CA VAL A 30 -6.03 -7.13 2.84
C VAL A 30 -6.19 -5.97 3.83
N ALA A 31 -7.38 -5.37 3.94
CA ALA A 31 -7.64 -4.25 4.84
C ALA A 31 -7.53 -4.65 6.32
N SER A 32 -7.87 -5.90 6.65
CA SER A 32 -7.75 -6.43 8.02
C SER A 32 -6.33 -6.90 8.36
N GLY A 33 -5.41 -6.87 7.40
CA GLY A 33 -4.03 -7.32 7.59
C GLY A 33 -3.88 -8.83 7.78
N ILE A 34 -4.86 -9.63 7.33
CA ILE A 34 -4.81 -11.09 7.40
C ILE A 34 -4.40 -11.70 6.06
N GLY A 35 -3.92 -12.95 6.09
CA GLY A 35 -3.61 -13.73 4.90
C GLY A 35 -4.73 -14.69 4.48
N TYR A 36 -4.60 -15.28 3.28
CA TYR A 36 -5.54 -16.28 2.76
C TYR A 36 -5.81 -17.43 3.74
N SER A 37 -4.78 -17.95 4.39
CA SER A 37 -4.92 -19.09 5.32
C SER A 37 -5.78 -18.75 6.55
N GLN A 38 -5.67 -17.52 7.08
CA GLN A 38 -6.51 -17.08 8.21
C GLN A 38 -7.96 -16.88 7.79
N PHE A 39 -8.18 -16.41 6.56
CA PHE A 39 -9.53 -16.30 5.99
C PHE A 39 -10.16 -17.69 5.75
N GLU A 40 -9.39 -18.63 5.21
CA GLU A 40 -9.80 -20.01 5.01
C GLU A 40 -10.14 -20.72 6.33
N GLU A 41 -9.34 -20.52 7.38
CA GLU A 41 -9.61 -21.02 8.72
C GLU A 41 -10.93 -20.48 9.28
N LEU A 42 -11.13 -19.15 9.20
CA LEU A 42 -12.37 -18.50 9.66
C LEU A 42 -13.59 -19.06 8.94
N CYS A 43 -13.56 -19.12 7.61
CA CYS A 43 -14.68 -19.61 6.81
C CYS A 43 -14.95 -21.10 7.04
N SER A 44 -13.90 -21.91 7.25
CA SER A 44 -14.04 -23.32 7.60
C SER A 44 -14.73 -23.52 8.95
N ALA A 45 -14.46 -22.66 9.94
CA ALA A 45 -15.08 -22.74 11.27
C ALA A 45 -16.60 -22.45 11.24
N ILE A 46 -17.09 -21.75 10.22
CA ILE A 46 -18.51 -21.40 10.05
C ILE A 46 -19.18 -22.12 8.87
N ASP A 47 -18.53 -23.14 8.31
CA ASP A 47 -19.02 -23.94 7.16
C ASP A 47 -19.36 -23.09 5.92
N VAL A 48 -18.52 -22.09 5.62
CA VAL A 48 -18.65 -21.23 4.44
C VAL A 48 -17.57 -21.61 3.40
N PRO A 49 -17.94 -21.92 2.16
CA PRO A 49 -16.97 -22.24 1.11
C PRO A 49 -16.15 -21.01 0.72
N VAL A 50 -14.85 -21.21 0.46
CA VAL A 50 -13.92 -20.16 0.02
C VAL A 50 -13.38 -20.42 -1.39
N PHE A 51 -13.02 -19.35 -2.10
CA PHE A 51 -12.33 -19.44 -3.38
C PHE A 51 -10.88 -19.91 -3.19
N THR A 52 -10.27 -20.49 -4.22
CA THR A 52 -8.90 -21.04 -4.14
C THR A 52 -7.83 -19.97 -3.93
N LEU A 53 -6.65 -20.37 -3.43
CA LEU A 53 -5.47 -19.50 -3.33
C LEU A 53 -5.07 -18.84 -4.67
N ASN A 54 -5.21 -19.54 -5.80
CA ASN A 54 -4.91 -18.95 -7.11
C ASN A 54 -5.88 -17.82 -7.46
N THR A 55 -7.16 -18.02 -7.13
CA THR A 55 -8.19 -17.00 -7.30
C THR A 55 -7.94 -15.82 -6.37
N TYR A 56 -7.54 -16.07 -5.12
CA TYR A 56 -7.14 -15.05 -4.16
C TYR A 56 -6.02 -14.17 -4.72
N THR A 57 -4.90 -14.76 -5.13
CA THR A 57 -3.73 -14.02 -5.64
C THR A 57 -4.12 -13.13 -6.82
N LYS A 58 -4.91 -13.66 -7.77
CA LYS A 58 -5.41 -12.89 -8.92
C LYS A 58 -6.24 -11.67 -8.50
N TYR A 59 -7.12 -11.81 -7.50
CA TYR A 59 -7.92 -10.69 -7.01
C TYR A 59 -7.11 -9.74 -6.13
N GLN A 60 -6.14 -10.26 -5.38
CA GLN A 60 -5.24 -9.45 -4.56
C GLN A 60 -4.45 -8.51 -5.46
N ASP A 61 -3.87 -9.01 -6.55
CA ASP A 61 -3.16 -8.17 -7.53
C ASP A 61 -4.05 -7.07 -8.12
N GLN A 62 -5.32 -7.38 -8.41
CA GLN A 62 -6.28 -6.40 -8.92
C GLN A 62 -6.61 -5.32 -7.87
N VAL A 63 -6.85 -5.73 -6.62
CA VAL A 63 -7.13 -4.81 -5.50
C VAL A 63 -5.93 -3.90 -5.26
N LEU A 64 -4.73 -4.47 -5.12
CA LEU A 64 -3.51 -3.72 -4.87
C LEU A 64 -3.19 -2.74 -6.00
N LYS A 65 -3.37 -3.13 -7.26
CA LYS A 65 -3.17 -2.24 -8.41
C LYS A 65 -4.13 -1.05 -8.39
N LYS A 66 -5.41 -1.28 -8.08
CA LYS A 66 -6.39 -0.18 -7.95
C LYS A 66 -6.08 0.74 -6.78
N TRP A 67 -5.60 0.18 -5.67
CA TRP A 67 -5.19 0.96 -4.50
C TRP A 67 -3.97 1.83 -4.80
N GLU A 68 -2.96 1.28 -5.47
CA GLU A 68 -1.78 2.03 -5.94
C GLU A 68 -2.19 3.20 -6.83
N GLN A 69 -3.04 2.97 -7.83
CA GLN A 69 -3.58 4.02 -8.70
C GLN A 69 -4.34 5.10 -7.92
N THR A 70 -5.20 4.69 -6.99
CA THR A 70 -6.00 5.61 -6.17
C THR A 70 -5.10 6.45 -5.27
N ALA A 71 -4.09 5.84 -4.66
CA ALA A 71 -3.10 6.53 -3.84
C ALA A 71 -2.34 7.57 -4.67
N SER A 72 -1.85 7.20 -5.87
CA SER A 72 -1.16 8.14 -6.76
C SER A 72 -2.05 9.32 -7.17
N SER A 73 -3.31 9.07 -7.55
CA SER A 73 -4.26 10.15 -7.89
C SER A 73 -4.57 11.05 -6.69
N SER A 74 -4.71 10.47 -5.50
CA SER A 74 -4.95 11.23 -4.27
C SER A 74 -3.75 12.12 -3.92
N MET A 75 -2.52 11.61 -4.05
CA MET A 75 -1.30 12.38 -3.79
C MET A 75 -1.11 13.51 -4.81
N ALA A 76 -1.38 13.26 -6.09
CA ALA A 76 -1.33 14.29 -7.12
C ALA A 76 -2.34 15.42 -6.85
N ALA A 77 -3.57 15.06 -6.45
CA ALA A 77 -4.58 16.06 -6.07
C ALA A 77 -4.20 16.85 -4.81
N ALA A 78 -3.53 16.22 -3.85
CA ALA A 78 -3.00 16.90 -2.66
C ALA A 78 -1.88 17.89 -3.02
N ALA A 79 -0.97 17.49 -3.92
CA ALA A 79 0.11 18.34 -4.40
C ALA A 79 -0.41 19.57 -5.17
N GLU A 80 -1.44 19.39 -6.01
CA GLU A 80 -2.06 20.51 -6.72
C GLU A 80 -2.68 21.53 -5.75
N LYS A 81 -3.34 21.08 -4.68
CA LYS A 81 -3.91 21.97 -3.67
C LYS A 81 -2.84 22.77 -2.91
N GLU A 82 -1.75 22.13 -2.49
CA GLU A 82 -0.62 22.84 -1.87
C GLU A 82 -0.01 23.87 -2.84
N LYS A 83 0.07 23.52 -4.13
CA LYS A 83 0.57 24.43 -5.17
C LYS A 83 -0.33 25.66 -5.31
N GLU A 84 -1.65 25.48 -5.37
CA GLU A 84 -2.62 26.57 -5.45
C GLU A 84 -2.48 27.51 -4.24
N ILE A 85 -2.42 26.95 -3.02
CA ILE A 85 -2.24 27.73 -1.79
C ILE A 85 -0.93 28.54 -1.82
N ALA A 86 0.18 27.94 -2.26
CA ALA A 86 1.46 28.64 -2.36
C ALA A 86 1.42 29.82 -3.35
N ILE A 87 0.70 29.67 -4.47
CA ILE A 87 0.51 30.75 -5.44
C ILE A 87 -0.35 31.87 -4.86
N GLU A 88 -1.45 31.53 -4.19
CA GLU A 88 -2.36 32.50 -3.55
C GLU A 88 -1.67 33.32 -2.45
N GLU A 89 -0.79 32.69 -1.68
CA GLU A 89 0.02 33.35 -0.65
C GLU A 89 1.21 34.15 -1.22
N GLY A 90 1.43 34.11 -2.54
CA GLY A 90 2.56 34.76 -3.19
C GLY A 90 3.92 34.10 -2.86
N GLN A 91 3.92 32.88 -2.33
CA GLN A 91 5.13 32.10 -2.02
C GLN A 91 5.72 31.52 -3.30
N THR A 92 6.31 32.38 -4.12
CA THR A 92 6.94 31.97 -5.38
C THR A 92 8.40 32.42 -5.44
N LYS A 93 9.26 31.58 -5.99
CA LYS A 93 10.67 31.87 -6.23
C LYS A 93 10.99 31.62 -7.69
N GLY A 94 11.24 32.69 -8.44
CA GLY A 94 11.51 32.58 -9.89
C GLY A 94 10.33 32.04 -10.70
N GLY A 95 9.09 32.31 -10.28
CA GLY A 95 7.87 31.81 -10.93
C GLY A 95 7.45 30.41 -10.51
N PHE A 96 8.24 29.72 -9.67
CA PHE A 96 7.88 28.42 -9.12
C PHE A 96 7.27 28.57 -7.72
N PRO A 97 6.14 27.90 -7.43
CA PRO A 97 5.58 27.86 -6.08
C PRO A 97 6.52 27.14 -5.12
N VAL A 98 6.71 27.74 -3.94
CA VAL A 98 7.52 27.19 -2.86
C VAL A 98 6.57 26.58 -1.84
N ILE A 99 6.66 25.26 -1.65
CA ILE A 99 5.80 24.51 -0.74
C ILE A 99 6.64 24.05 0.46
N ASP A 100 6.21 24.42 1.66
CA ASP A 100 6.77 23.87 2.88
C ASP A 100 6.24 22.45 3.08
N VAL A 101 7.14 21.50 3.36
CA VAL A 101 6.79 20.10 3.59
C VAL A 101 7.35 19.58 4.90
N LEU A 102 6.66 18.60 5.46
CA LEU A 102 7.15 17.74 6.53
C LEU A 102 7.53 16.40 5.93
N VAL A 103 8.61 15.79 6.43
CA VAL A 103 9.05 14.47 6.00
C VAL A 103 9.14 13.56 7.22
N ASP A 104 8.75 12.30 7.04
CA ASP A 104 8.87 11.28 8.08
C ASP A 104 9.14 9.91 7.46
N GLY A 105 9.89 9.08 8.18
CA GLY A 105 10.34 7.75 7.78
C GLY A 105 9.91 6.68 8.78
N SER A 106 9.56 5.49 8.27
CA SER A 106 9.22 4.33 9.07
C SER A 106 9.90 3.08 8.56
N TRP A 107 10.21 2.15 9.46
CA TRP A 107 10.92 0.91 9.17
C TRP A 107 10.14 -0.30 9.65
N CYS A 108 10.21 -1.40 8.88
CA CYS A 108 9.51 -2.64 9.20
C CYS A 108 10.07 -3.37 10.44
N ALA A 109 11.22 -2.94 10.95
CA ALA A 109 11.83 -3.47 12.16
C ALA A 109 12.10 -2.34 13.14
N ARG A 110 11.57 -2.47 14.35
CA ARG A 110 11.83 -1.52 15.44
C ARG A 110 13.22 -1.79 16.02
N SER A 111 14.06 -0.77 16.10
CA SER A 111 15.32 -0.83 16.85
C SER A 111 15.53 0.45 17.64
N TYR A 112 15.91 0.34 18.91
CA TYR A 112 16.23 1.48 19.77
C TYR A 112 17.73 1.81 19.67
N GLY A 113 18.17 2.21 18.48
CA GLY A 113 19.55 2.66 18.22
C GLY A 113 20.63 1.57 18.16
N SER A 114 20.26 0.30 18.29
CA SER A 114 21.21 -0.84 18.33
C SER A 114 21.21 -1.72 17.09
N ASN A 115 20.17 -1.67 16.24
CA ASN A 115 20.01 -2.66 15.17
C ASN A 115 19.37 -2.07 13.90
N TYR A 116 20.18 -1.39 13.09
CA TYR A 116 19.78 -0.79 11.80
C TYR A 116 19.64 -1.83 10.67
N LYS A 117 18.97 -2.96 10.93
CA LYS A 117 18.83 -4.11 10.01
C LYS A 117 17.44 -4.24 9.37
N ALA A 118 16.62 -3.20 9.41
CA ALA A 118 15.33 -3.22 8.71
C ALA A 118 15.52 -3.56 7.24
N LEU A 119 14.72 -4.51 6.74
CA LEU A 119 14.78 -4.96 5.35
C LEU A 119 13.90 -4.12 4.42
N SER A 120 12.99 -3.35 4.99
CA SER A 120 12.10 -2.43 4.31
C SER A 120 11.99 -1.13 5.10
N GLY A 121 11.93 -0.03 4.37
CA GLY A 121 11.67 1.31 4.88
C GLY A 121 10.68 2.03 3.98
N THR A 122 9.87 2.90 4.57
CA THR A 122 8.97 3.81 3.87
C THR A 122 9.22 5.22 4.35
N ALA A 123 9.01 6.21 3.49
CA ALA A 123 8.99 7.60 3.91
C ALA A 123 7.91 8.35 3.13
N ALA A 124 7.41 9.41 3.74
CA ALA A 124 6.37 10.25 3.19
C ALA A 124 6.78 11.72 3.19
N ILE A 125 6.35 12.43 2.15
CA ILE A 125 6.38 13.90 2.08
C ILE A 125 4.95 14.38 2.31
N ILE A 126 4.77 15.27 3.27
CA ILE A 126 3.48 15.75 3.73
C ILE A 126 3.43 17.27 3.55
N GLY A 127 2.37 17.77 2.93
CA GLY A 127 2.15 19.20 2.76
C GLY A 127 1.89 19.87 4.11
N ARG A 128 2.65 20.94 4.43
CA ARG A 128 2.56 21.59 5.73
C ARG A 128 1.19 22.26 5.96
N LYS A 129 0.55 22.77 4.91
CA LYS A 129 -0.70 23.54 5.03
C LYS A 129 -1.92 22.63 5.08
N THR A 130 -1.96 21.65 4.21
CA THR A 130 -3.09 20.71 4.04
C THR A 130 -2.99 19.51 4.98
N GLY A 131 -1.79 19.16 5.43
CA GLY A 131 -1.52 17.92 6.16
C GLY A 131 -1.70 16.67 5.30
N GLN A 132 -1.81 16.80 3.98
CA GLN A 132 -2.02 15.69 3.06
C GLN A 132 -0.69 15.11 2.57
N ILE A 133 -0.70 13.81 2.29
CA ILE A 133 0.46 13.12 1.73
C ILE A 133 0.63 13.54 0.28
N LEU A 134 1.80 14.11 -0.04
CA LEU A 134 2.20 14.52 -1.39
C LEU A 134 2.95 13.42 -2.11
N TYR A 135 3.69 12.61 -1.35
CA TYR A 135 4.45 11.49 -1.87
C TYR A 135 4.65 10.44 -0.80
N ILE A 136 4.63 9.16 -1.19
CA ILE A 136 5.04 8.04 -0.35
C ILE A 136 5.89 7.09 -1.19
N GLY A 137 7.03 6.68 -0.65
CA GLY A 137 7.89 5.69 -1.28
C GLY A 137 8.23 4.54 -0.34
N VAL A 138 8.63 3.41 -0.93
CA VAL A 138 9.04 2.21 -0.21
C VAL A 138 10.34 1.67 -0.82
N LYS A 139 11.32 1.43 0.03
CA LYS A 139 12.60 0.80 -0.32
C LYS A 139 12.74 -0.54 0.38
N ASN A 140 13.03 -1.59 -0.38
CA ASN A 140 13.24 -2.94 0.13
C ASN A 140 14.60 -3.49 -0.29
N LYS A 141 15.30 -4.09 0.67
CA LYS A 141 16.55 -4.83 0.46
C LYS A 141 16.35 -6.33 0.25
N TYR A 142 15.15 -6.82 0.55
CA TYR A 142 14.86 -8.24 0.58
C TYR A 142 13.75 -8.60 -0.39
N CYS A 143 13.96 -9.69 -1.12
CA CYS A 143 12.93 -10.38 -1.87
C CYS A 143 13.04 -11.88 -1.56
N LEU A 144 11.94 -12.48 -1.10
CA LEU A 144 11.90 -13.89 -0.71
C LEU A 144 12.20 -14.83 -1.89
N VAL A 145 11.70 -14.50 -3.09
CA VAL A 145 11.92 -15.31 -4.29
C VAL A 145 13.39 -15.28 -4.69
N CYS A 146 14.02 -14.11 -4.69
CA CYS A 146 15.45 -13.97 -4.96
C CYS A 146 16.31 -14.68 -3.92
N ALA A 147 16.04 -14.46 -2.62
CA ALA A 147 16.81 -15.07 -1.54
C ALA A 147 16.72 -16.61 -1.55
N ARG A 148 15.55 -17.17 -1.89
CA ARG A 148 15.40 -18.63 -2.06
C ARG A 148 16.17 -19.16 -3.25
N ALA A 149 16.20 -18.43 -4.37
CA ALA A 149 16.92 -18.83 -5.56
C ALA A 149 18.43 -18.84 -5.31
N GLU A 150 18.94 -17.78 -4.66
CA GLU A 150 20.33 -17.64 -4.23
C GLU A 150 20.75 -18.79 -3.29
N ASN A 151 19.95 -19.09 -2.26
CA ASN A 151 20.24 -20.18 -1.32
C ASN A 151 20.31 -21.56 -1.99
N ASN A 152 19.61 -21.76 -3.12
CA ASN A 152 19.60 -23.01 -3.86
C ASN A 152 20.57 -23.01 -5.06
N ASN A 153 21.35 -21.93 -5.25
CA ASN A 153 22.23 -21.75 -6.41
C ASN A 153 21.51 -21.89 -7.77
N ILE A 154 20.26 -21.40 -7.84
CA ILE A 154 19.46 -21.39 -9.07
C ILE A 154 19.06 -19.97 -9.45
N SER A 155 18.71 -19.76 -10.71
CA SER A 155 18.14 -18.49 -11.16
C SER A 155 16.73 -18.29 -10.57
N PRO A 156 16.39 -17.06 -10.14
CA PRO A 156 15.05 -16.77 -9.63
C PRO A 156 14.01 -16.96 -10.73
N LYS A 157 12.88 -17.57 -10.37
CA LYS A 157 11.71 -17.63 -11.25
C LYS A 157 11.25 -16.21 -11.58
N GLU A 158 10.63 -16.03 -12.75
CA GLU A 158 10.01 -14.75 -13.13
C GLU A 158 8.99 -14.31 -12.07
N HIS A 159 9.14 -13.09 -11.57
CA HIS A 159 8.27 -12.51 -10.54
C HIS A 159 8.40 -10.98 -10.52
N LYS A 160 7.41 -10.30 -9.92
CA LYS A 160 7.52 -8.87 -9.58
C LYS A 160 8.48 -8.72 -8.40
N CYS A 161 9.73 -8.35 -8.68
CA CYS A 161 10.74 -8.15 -7.64
C CYS A 161 10.56 -6.77 -6.99
N PHE A 162 10.36 -6.75 -5.67
CA PHE A 162 10.27 -5.51 -4.90
C PHE A 162 11.59 -5.08 -4.27
N LYS A 163 12.66 -5.86 -4.41
CA LYS A 163 14.01 -5.47 -3.98
C LYS A 163 14.52 -4.36 -4.90
N ASN A 164 14.57 -3.14 -4.37
CA ASN A 164 14.85 -1.91 -5.12
C ASN A 164 15.82 -0.99 -4.38
N TYR A 165 16.54 -1.51 -3.38
CA TYR A 165 17.44 -0.72 -2.56
C TYR A 165 18.67 -1.51 -2.12
N GLU A 166 19.82 -0.85 -2.22
CA GLU A 166 21.10 -1.31 -1.71
C GLU A 166 21.68 -0.22 -0.80
N GLY A 167 22.09 -0.60 0.41
CA GLY A 167 22.60 0.36 1.40
C GLY A 167 22.12 0.12 2.82
N SER A 168 22.41 1.07 3.69
CA SER A 168 22.01 1.02 5.10
C SER A 168 20.51 1.22 5.26
N SER A 169 19.90 0.68 6.32
CA SER A 169 18.47 0.92 6.55
C SER A 169 18.17 2.39 6.79
N THR A 170 19.05 3.10 7.49
CA THR A 170 18.89 4.53 7.82
C THR A 170 18.93 5.42 6.59
N SER A 171 19.62 5.02 5.52
CA SER A 171 19.68 5.81 4.28
C SER A 171 18.47 5.61 3.37
N MET A 172 17.54 4.70 3.68
CA MET A 172 16.32 4.50 2.89
C MET A 172 15.42 5.73 2.89
N GLU A 173 15.27 6.39 4.05
CA GLU A 173 14.44 7.58 4.18
C GLU A 173 14.93 8.69 3.25
N ASN A 174 16.23 9.01 3.30
CA ASN A 174 16.84 10.01 2.44
C ASN A 174 16.66 9.68 0.96
N GLU A 175 16.88 8.42 0.56
CA GLU A 175 16.69 7.99 -0.83
C GLU A 175 15.24 8.20 -1.30
N ILE A 176 14.26 7.86 -0.46
CA ILE A 176 12.84 8.03 -0.78
C ILE A 176 12.48 9.50 -0.90
N ILE A 177 12.96 10.34 0.03
CA ILE A 177 12.67 11.78 0.02
C ILE A 177 13.27 12.42 -1.24
N VAL A 178 14.51 12.08 -1.58
CA VAL A 178 15.18 12.57 -2.79
C VAL A 178 14.39 12.15 -4.05
N GLU A 179 13.98 10.89 -4.13
CA GLU A 179 13.13 10.40 -5.23
C GLU A 179 11.81 11.18 -5.32
N GLY A 180 11.16 11.47 -4.18
CA GLY A 180 9.92 12.24 -4.14
C GLY A 180 10.04 13.69 -4.62
N PHE A 181 11.23 14.29 -4.55
CA PHE A 181 11.48 15.64 -5.10
C PHE A 181 11.85 15.64 -6.59
N TYR A 182 12.11 14.48 -7.19
CA TYR A 182 12.45 14.35 -8.62
C TYR A 182 11.25 13.98 -9.51
N ILE A 183 10.12 13.59 -8.92
CA ILE A 183 8.89 13.17 -9.60
C ILE A 183 7.95 14.36 -9.78
#